data_AF-A0A4U9HBH3-F1
#
_entry.id   AF-A0A4U9HBH3-F1
#
_cell.length_a   1.000
_cell.length_b   1.000
_cell.length_c   1.000
_cell.angle_alpha   90.00
_cell.angle_beta   90.00
_cell.angle_gamma   90.00
#
_symmetry.space_group_name_H-M   'P 1'
#
loop_
_entity.id
_entity.type
_entity.pdbx_description
1 polymer ?
#
loop_
_entity_poly.entity_id
_entity_poly.type
_entity_poly.pdbx_seq_one_letter_code
_entity_poly.pdbx_strand_id
1 'polypeptide(L)' 'MSHRHFIKACALSAGLLGIGLAWSVQAADTIKVGILHSLSGTMAISETPLKDVALMTIDDINAKGGVLGKN' A
#
# COMPACT_ATOMS: atom_id res chain seq x y z
N MET A 1 -6.74 -20.75 46.17
CA MET A 1 -7.30 -19.47 45.68
C MET A 1 -6.47 -18.81 44.55
N SER A 2 -5.20 -19.21 44.34
CA SER A 2 -4.27 -18.60 43.36
C SER A 2 -4.50 -19.02 41.88
N HIS A 3 -4.84 -20.28 41.60
CA HIS A 3 -5.00 -20.79 40.22
C HIS A 3 -6.11 -20.09 39.40
N ARG A 4 -7.18 -19.65 40.06
CA ARG A 4 -8.32 -18.98 39.42
C ARG A 4 -7.97 -17.56 38.99
N HIS A 5 -7.02 -16.91 39.67
CA HIS A 5 -6.52 -15.59 39.31
C HIS A 5 -5.56 -15.68 38.11
N PHE A 6 -4.72 -16.72 38.08
CA PHE A 6 -3.81 -16.96 36.97
C PHE A 6 -4.55 -17.20 35.64
N ILE A 7 -5.60 -18.03 35.66
CA ILE A 7 -6.42 -18.31 34.45
C ILE A 7 -7.14 -17.04 33.96
N LYS A 8 -7.66 -16.21 34.88
CA LYS A 8 -8.32 -14.94 34.52
C LYS A 8 -7.33 -13.92 33.94
N ALA A 9 -6.10 -13.87 34.45
CA ALA A 9 -5.05 -13.00 33.93
C ALA A 9 -4.62 -13.39 32.51
N CYS A 10 -4.48 -14.69 32.23
CA CYS A 10 -4.18 -15.19 30.89
C CYS A 10 -5.33 -14.97 29.89
N ALA A 11 -6.60 -15.04 30.34
CA ALA A 11 -7.74 -14.76 29.47
C ALA A 11 -7.84 -13.27 29.09
N LEU A 12 -7.51 -12.37 30.02
CA LEU A 12 -7.46 -10.92 29.76
C LEU A 12 -6.34 -10.53 28.80
N SER A 13 -5.15 -11.15 28.90
CA SER A 13 -4.05 -10.89 27.99
C SER A 13 -4.33 -11.42 26.57
N ALA A 14 -4.98 -12.58 26.44
CA ALA A 14 -5.40 -13.10 25.13
C ALA A 14 -6.46 -12.22 24.45
N GLY A 15 -7.41 -11.66 25.22
CA GLY A 15 -8.44 -10.75 24.70
C GLY A 15 -7.87 -9.43 24.15
N LEU A 16 -6.86 -8.87 24.82
CA LEU A 16 -6.19 -7.64 24.37
C LEU A 16 -5.39 -7.82 23.08
N LEU A 17 -4.77 -8.99 22.88
CA LEU A 17 -4.06 -9.32 21.64
C LEU A 17 -5.03 -9.51 20.46
N GLY A 18 -6.23 -10.04 20.70
CA GLY A 18 -7.25 -10.25 19.67
C GLY A 18 -7.87 -8.95 19.11
N ILE A 19 -7.97 -7.91 19.95
CA ILE A 19 -8.54 -6.60 19.54
C ILE A 19 -7.55 -5.81 18.69
N GLY A 20 -6.24 -5.88 18.99
CA GLY A 20 -5.20 -5.18 18.22
C GLY A 20 -5.02 -5.70 16.79
N LEU A 21 -5.39 -6.95 16.52
CA LEU A 21 -5.34 -7.56 15.19
C LEU A 21 -6.62 -7.32 14.37
N ALA A 22 -7.68 -6.81 14.99
CA ALA A 22 -8.95 -6.53 14.33
C ALA A 22 -8.94 -5.20 13.56
N TRP A 23 -7.90 -4.37 13.75
CA TRP A 23 -7.59 -3.30 12.81
C TRP A 23 -6.92 -3.93 11.60
N SER A 24 -7.76 -4.43 10.71
CA SER A 24 -7.36 -4.80 9.36
C SER A 24 -6.53 -3.65 8.78
N VAL A 25 -5.31 -3.97 8.35
CA VAL A 25 -4.57 -3.12 7.44
C VAL A 25 -5.45 -2.95 6.21
N GLN A 26 -6.13 -1.81 6.09
CA GLN A 26 -6.81 -1.44 4.85
C GLN A 26 -5.73 -1.34 3.80
N ALA A 27 -5.69 -2.31 2.89
CA ALA A 27 -4.85 -2.20 1.70
C ALA A 27 -5.20 -0.85 1.05
N ALA A 28 -4.19 0.02 0.88
CA ALA A 28 -4.38 1.23 0.10
C ALA A 28 -4.85 0.79 -1.29
N ASP A 29 -6.02 1.28 -1.71
CA ASP A 29 -6.58 0.94 -3.01
C ASP A 29 -5.70 1.54 -4.11
N THR A 30 -4.71 0.81 -4.62
CA THR A 30 -3.82 1.31 -5.67
C THR A 30 -4.53 1.43 -7.01
N ILE A 31 -4.34 2.57 -7.70
CA ILE A 31 -4.86 2.82 -9.05
C ILE A 31 -3.88 2.23 -10.07
N LYS A 32 -4.36 1.31 -10.91
CA LYS A 32 -3.55 0.73 -11.99
C LYS A 32 -3.55 1.66 -13.20
N VAL A 33 -2.37 2.14 -13.60
CA VAL A 33 -2.18 3.00 -14.76
C VAL A 33 -1.37 2.24 -15.82
N GLY A 34 -1.88 2.18 -17.05
CA GLY A 34 -1.16 1.64 -18.20
C GLY A 34 -0.62 2.77 -19.08
N ILE A 35 0.67 2.72 -19.41
CA ILE A 35 1.31 3.65 -20.34
C ILE A 35 1.52 2.92 -21.67
N LEU A 36 0.81 3.34 -22.71
CA LEU A 36 0.92 2.73 -24.04
C LEU A 36 1.80 3.61 -24.94
N HIS A 37 3.07 3.21 -25.08
CA HIS A 37 4.06 3.82 -25.97
C HIS A 37 4.82 2.74 -26.75
N SER A 38 5.28 3.09 -27.94
CA SER A 38 6.22 2.34 -28.79
C SER A 38 7.62 2.36 -28.17
N LEU A 39 7.89 1.44 -27.25
CA LEU A 39 9.22 1.30 -26.61
C LEU A 39 10.25 0.57 -27.49
N SER A 40 9.89 0.25 -28.73
CA SER A 40 10.75 -0.41 -29.72
C SER A 40 10.48 0.13 -31.12
N GLY A 41 11.44 -0.02 -32.04
CA GLY A 41 11.35 0.50 -33.40
C GLY A 41 11.81 1.95 -33.51
N THR A 42 11.52 2.61 -34.64
CA THR A 42 12.03 3.96 -34.95
C THR A 42 11.50 5.05 -34.02
N MET A 43 10.37 4.82 -33.35
CA MET A 43 9.75 5.78 -32.42
C MET A 43 10.25 5.63 -30.97
N ALA A 44 10.98 4.55 -30.64
CA ALA A 44 11.46 4.29 -29.28
C ALA A 44 12.37 5.40 -28.73
N ILE A 45 13.18 6.01 -29.60
CA ILE A 45 14.10 7.09 -29.21
C ILE A 45 13.31 8.31 -28.72
N SER A 46 12.22 8.66 -29.40
CA SER A 46 11.39 9.80 -29.02
C SER A 46 10.45 9.49 -27.86
N GLU A 47 9.98 8.24 -27.75
CA GLU A 47 8.95 7.87 -26.77
C GLU A 47 9.50 7.38 -25.42
N THR A 48 10.74 6.89 -25.36
CA THR A 48 11.40 6.53 -24.09
C THR A 48 11.46 7.68 -23.09
N PRO A 49 11.94 8.89 -23.44
CA PRO A 49 11.96 10.00 -22.50
C PRO A 49 10.55 10.42 -22.07
N LEU A 50 9.54 10.30 -22.94
CA LEU A 50 8.15 10.58 -22.56
C LEU A 50 7.63 9.58 -21.52
N LYS A 51 7.94 8.28 -21.70
CA LYS A 51 7.59 7.24 -20.73
C LYS A 51 8.29 7.48 -19.38
N ASP A 52 9.54 7.92 -19.39
CA ASP A 52 10.28 8.22 -18.15
C ASP A 52 9.71 9.45 -17.43
N VAL A 53 9.33 10.51 -18.15
CA VAL A 53 8.64 11.67 -17.57
C VAL A 53 7.28 11.28 -17.00
N ALA A 54 6.53 10.40 -17.67
CA ALA A 54 5.26 9.91 -17.18
C ALA A 54 5.42 9.15 -15.85
N LEU A 55 6.41 8.25 -15.75
CA LEU A 55 6.70 7.54 -14.50
C LEU A 55 7.17 8.49 -13.40
N MET A 56 8.08 9.42 -13.70
CA MET A 56 8.53 10.44 -12.75
C MET A 56 7.36 11.27 -12.20
N THR A 57 6.41 11.63 -13.06
CA THR A 57 5.23 12.41 -12.66
C THR A 57 4.30 11.58 -11.76
N ILE A 58 4.13 10.29 -12.04
CA ILE A 58 3.37 9.38 -11.19
C ILE A 58 4.03 9.26 -9.82
N ASP A 59 5.34 9.12 -9.76
CA ASP A 59 6.10 9.03 -8.52
C ASP A 59 5.96 10.31 -7.69
N ASP A 60 6.05 11.49 -8.32
CA ASP A 60 5.83 12.79 -7.67
C ASP A 60 4.41 12.94 -7.11
N ILE A 61 3.39 12.44 -7.81
CA ILE A 61 1.99 12.45 -7.35
C ILE A 61 1.83 11.50 -6.15
N ASN A 62 2.39 10.30 -6.24
CA ASN A 62 2.34 9.32 -5.16
C ASN A 62 3.06 9.81 -3.91
N ALA A 63 4.19 10.51 -4.06
CA ALA A 63 4.90 11.15 -2.96
C ALA A 63 4.09 12.27 -2.28
N LYS A 64 3.17 12.93 -3.01
CA LYS A 64 2.28 13.98 -2.51
C LYS A 64 0.96 13.44 -1.93
N GLY A 65 0.84 12.13 -1.72
CA GLY A 65 -0.35 11.50 -1.15
C GLY A 65 -1.29 10.86 -2.18
N GLY A 66 -0.82 10.70 -3.42
CA GLY A 66 -1.56 10.00 -4.48
C GLY A 66 -2.81 10.75 -4.92
N VAL A 67 -3.74 10.02 -5.52
CA VAL A 67 -5.01 10.57 -6.00
C VAL A 67 -6.13 10.11 -5.09
N LEU A 68 -6.84 11.03 -4.44
CA LEU A 68 -7.94 10.69 -3.51
C LEU A 68 -7.50 9.73 -2.37
N GLY A 69 -6.24 9.83 -1.93
CA GLY A 69 -5.67 8.95 -0.90
C GLY A 69 -5.30 7.55 -1.39
N LYS A 70 -5.20 7.36 -2.72
CA LYS A 70 -4.82 6.11 -3.39
C LYS A 70 -3.48 6.28 -4.10
N ASN A 71 -2.54 5.38 -3.81
CA ASN A 71 -1.17 5.36 -4.34
C ASN A 71 -0.66 3.93 -4.55
#